data_AF-A0A539DTA9-F1
#
_entry.id   AF-A0A539DTA9-F1
#
_cell.length_a   1.000
_cell.length_b   1.000
_cell.length_c   1.000
_cell.angle_alpha   90.00
_cell.angle_beta   90.00
_cell.angle_gamma   90.00
#
_symmetry.space_group_name_H-M   'P 1'
#
loop_
_entity.id
_entity.type
_entity.pdbx_description
1 polymer ?
#
loop_
_entity_poly.entity_id
_entity_poly.type
_entity_poly.pdbx_seq_one_letter_code
_entity_poly.pdbx_strand_id
1 'polypeptide(L)'
;MNHMMNDALPRCTVPGSTCRLLQFESSGPRPVWAVLDGAGARRFTGQVTLHLDRTVHAYFQDGELYFAERDGDRTLTERLVDYGVVSALDLEAGTVHLGPISHLG
;
A
#
# COMPACT_ATOMS: atom_id res chain seq x y z
N MET A 1 20.50 16.00 -16.24
CA MET A 1 19.37 15.82 -15.30
C MET A 1 18.58 14.61 -15.74
N ASN A 2 18.75 13.46 -15.07
CA ASN A 2 18.02 12.23 -15.39
C ASN A 2 16.63 12.32 -14.77
N HIS A 3 15.60 12.41 -15.60
CA HIS A 3 14.21 12.32 -15.20
C HIS A 3 13.86 10.83 -15.07
N MET A 4 14.06 10.25 -13.88
CA MET A 4 13.61 8.89 -13.59
C MET A 4 12.09 8.88 -13.63
N MET A 5 11.54 8.22 -14.64
CA MET A 5 10.12 8.18 -14.95
C MET A 5 9.51 6.95 -14.27
N ASN A 6 8.52 7.18 -13.42
CA ASN A 6 7.91 6.19 -12.55
C ASN A 6 6.86 5.36 -13.33
N ASP A 7 7.09 4.06 -13.48
CA ASP A 7 6.15 3.16 -14.14
C ASP A 7 5.19 2.55 -13.10
N ALA A 8 3.89 2.47 -13.36
CA ALA A 8 2.94 1.86 -12.41
C ALA A 8 2.12 0.78 -13.11
N LEU A 9 2.18 -0.46 -12.59
CA LEU A 9 1.42 -1.59 -13.11
C LEU A 9 0.42 -2.06 -12.04
N PRO A 10 -0.91 -1.94 -12.28
CA PRO A 10 -1.90 -2.44 -11.35
C PRO A 10 -1.93 -3.98 -11.38
N ARG A 11 -1.93 -4.61 -10.20
CA ARG A 11 -2.15 -6.06 -10.05
C ARG A 11 -3.45 -6.26 -9.28
N CYS A 12 -4.45 -6.86 -9.90
CA CYS A 12 -5.70 -7.22 -9.24
C CYS A 12 -5.58 -8.63 -8.66
N THR A 13 -5.94 -8.81 -7.38
CA THR A 13 -5.90 -10.13 -6.70
C THR A 13 -7.27 -10.81 -6.63
N VAL A 14 -8.31 -10.28 -7.30
CA VAL A 14 -9.68 -10.85 -7.23
C VAL A 14 -9.93 -11.81 -8.42
N PRO A 15 -10.12 -13.13 -8.20
CA PRO A 15 -10.47 -14.07 -9.26
C PRO A 15 -11.86 -13.74 -9.84
N GLY A 16 -11.98 -13.63 -11.16
CA GLY A 16 -13.26 -13.47 -11.85
C GLY A 16 -13.77 -12.04 -12.04
N SER A 17 -13.07 -11.03 -11.51
CA SER A 17 -13.36 -9.63 -11.85
C SER A 17 -12.53 -9.22 -13.06
N THR A 18 -13.18 -8.96 -14.21
CA THR A 18 -12.55 -8.26 -15.31
C THR A 18 -12.09 -6.90 -14.80
N CYS A 19 -10.78 -6.72 -14.65
CA CYS A 19 -10.21 -5.46 -14.20
C CYS A 19 -10.54 -4.38 -15.21
N ARG A 20 -11.65 -3.68 -14.96
CA ARG A 20 -12.01 -2.44 -15.64
C ARG A 20 -11.12 -1.28 -15.17
N LEU A 21 -9.88 -1.57 -14.75
CA LEU A 21 -8.75 -0.65 -14.69
C LEU A 21 -7.98 -0.61 -16.02
N LEU A 22 -8.10 -1.63 -16.89
CA LEU A 22 -7.34 -1.76 -18.14
C LEU A 22 -7.61 -0.66 -19.18
N GLN A 23 -8.61 0.20 -18.97
CA GLN A 23 -8.86 1.38 -19.80
C GLN A 23 -8.19 2.65 -19.27
N PHE A 24 -6.95 2.55 -18.78
CA PHE A 24 -6.05 3.69 -18.82
C PHE A 24 -5.46 3.73 -20.24
N GLU A 25 -6.21 4.27 -21.22
CA GLU A 25 -5.93 4.25 -22.67
C GLU A 25 -4.74 5.12 -23.13
N SER A 26 -3.59 5.01 -22.46
CA SER A 26 -2.33 5.56 -22.95
C SER A 26 -1.22 4.67 -22.45
N SER A 27 -0.56 4.01 -23.40
CA SER A 27 0.65 3.22 -23.17
C SER A 27 1.81 4.20 -22.97
N GLY A 28 2.15 4.46 -21.71
CA GLY A 28 3.29 5.30 -21.37
C GLY A 28 3.44 5.49 -19.87
N PRO A 29 4.64 5.88 -19.39
CA PRO A 29 4.87 6.23 -18.00
C PRO A 29 3.94 7.37 -17.58
N ARG A 30 3.41 7.31 -16.35
CA ARG A 30 2.51 8.33 -15.81
C ARG A 30 3.05 8.87 -14.50
N PRO A 31 2.87 10.17 -14.22
CA PRO A 31 3.19 10.67 -12.90
C PRO A 31 2.28 10.00 -11.86
N VAL A 32 2.85 9.71 -10.68
CA VAL A 32 2.18 8.98 -9.60
C VAL A 32 0.81 9.57 -9.27
N TRP A 33 0.72 10.90 -9.18
CA TRP A 33 -0.53 11.58 -8.85
C TRP A 33 -1.66 11.26 -9.84
N ALA A 34 -1.37 11.06 -11.13
CA ALA A 34 -2.40 10.75 -12.13
C ALA A 34 -2.94 9.32 -11.98
N VAL A 35 -2.11 8.41 -11.47
CA VAL A 35 -2.53 7.04 -11.15
C VAL A 35 -3.41 7.04 -9.91
N LEU A 36 -3.02 7.78 -8.87
CA LEU A 36 -3.80 7.90 -7.63
C LEU A 36 -5.15 8.59 -7.88
N ASP A 37 -5.16 9.70 -8.61
CA ASP A 37 -6.38 10.43 -8.98
C ASP A 37 -7.32 9.55 -9.81
N GLY A 38 -6.78 8.81 -10.78
CA GLY A 38 -7.55 7.85 -11.57
C GLY A 38 -8.09 6.68 -10.75
N ALA A 39 -7.40 6.24 -9.70
CA ALA A 39 -7.91 5.22 -8.78
C ALA A 39 -9.09 5.77 -7.95
N GLY A 40 -8.98 7.00 -7.45
CA GLY A 40 -10.06 7.70 -6.74
C GLY A 40 -11.29 7.91 -7.61
N ALA A 41 -11.12 8.50 -8.79
CA ALA A 41 -12.22 8.79 -9.72
C ALA A 41 -13.01 7.54 -10.15
N ARG A 42 -12.37 6.36 -10.13
CA ARG A 42 -12.98 5.08 -10.55
C ARG A 42 -13.44 4.22 -9.38
N ARG A 43 -13.37 4.73 -8.15
CA ARG A 43 -13.69 3.98 -6.92
C ARG A 43 -12.93 2.65 -6.86
N PHE A 44 -11.66 2.67 -7.26
CA PHE A 44 -10.85 1.46 -7.36
C PHE A 44 -10.69 0.77 -5.99
N THR A 45 -10.76 -0.55 -5.99
CA THR A 45 -10.49 -1.39 -4.80
C THR A 45 -9.43 -2.43 -5.17
N GLY A 46 -8.36 -2.49 -4.39
CA GLY A 46 -7.24 -3.41 -4.62
C GLY A 46 -5.89 -2.72 -4.54
N GLN A 47 -4.87 -3.31 -5.17
CA GLN A 47 -3.49 -2.85 -5.09
C GLN A 47 -3.02 -2.18 -6.39
N VAL A 48 -2.37 -1.04 -6.25
CA VAL A 48 -1.55 -0.40 -7.29
C VAL A 48 -0.09 -0.58 -6.92
N THR A 49 0.73 -1.04 -7.88
CA THR A 49 2.19 -1.11 -7.70
C THR A 49 2.83 0.05 -8.46
N LEU A 50 3.57 0.89 -7.76
CA LEU A 50 4.31 2.03 -8.31
C LEU A 50 5.80 1.68 -8.33
N HIS A 51 6.40 1.59 -9.51
CA HIS A 51 7.83 1.37 -9.72
C HIS A 51 8.56 2.73 -9.71
N LEU A 52 8.95 3.17 -8.51
CA LEU A 52 9.86 4.31 -8.28
C LEU A 52 11.29 3.79 -8.07
N ASP A 53 12.21 4.63 -7.60
CA ASP A 53 13.54 4.21 -7.10
C ASP A 53 13.46 3.04 -6.11
N ARG A 54 12.36 2.98 -5.33
CA ARG A 54 11.90 1.80 -4.61
C ARG A 54 10.43 1.58 -4.90
N THR A 55 10.04 0.32 -5.12
CA THR A 55 8.65 -0.05 -5.35
C THR A 55 7.77 0.43 -4.20
N VAL A 56 6.58 0.94 -4.51
CA VAL A 56 5.54 1.26 -3.53
C VAL A 56 4.29 0.47 -3.86
N HIS A 57 3.75 -0.23 -2.87
CA HIS A 57 2.48 -0.92 -2.91
C HIS A 57 1.42 -0.04 -2.25
N ALA A 58 0.44 0.42 -3.02
CA ALA A 58 -0.65 1.28 -2.56
C ALA A 58 -1.97 0.52 -2.58
N TYR A 59 -2.70 0.54 -1.46
CA TYR A 59 -3.90 -0.25 -1.24
C TYR A 59 -5.12 0.65 -1.13
N PHE A 60 -6.11 0.37 -1.98
CA PHE A 60 -7.32 1.16 -2.13
C PHE A 60 -8.56 0.38 -1.72
N GLN A 61 -9.52 1.11 -1.14
CA GLN A 61 -10.88 0.65 -0.91
C GLN A 61 -11.85 1.73 -1.40
N ASP A 62 -12.69 1.39 -2.38
CA ASP A 62 -13.70 2.29 -2.94
C ASP A 62 -13.16 3.64 -3.45
N GLY A 63 -11.91 3.66 -3.95
CA GLY A 63 -11.21 4.86 -4.42
C GLY A 63 -10.37 5.56 -3.35
N GLU A 64 -10.52 5.18 -2.08
CA GLU A 64 -9.75 5.74 -0.97
C GLU A 64 -8.46 4.95 -0.76
N LEU A 65 -7.32 5.64 -0.77
CA LEU A 65 -6.02 5.09 -0.39
C LEU A 65 -5.96 4.97 1.14
N TYR A 66 -6.00 3.75 1.68
CA TYR A 66 -5.98 3.54 3.13
C TYR A 66 -4.62 3.10 3.66
N PHE A 67 -3.77 2.51 2.81
CA PHE A 67 -2.45 2.05 3.20
C PHE A 67 -1.48 2.11 2.02
N ALA A 68 -0.23 2.46 2.30
CA ALA A 68 0.86 2.35 1.34
C ALA A 68 2.12 1.90 2.07
N GLU A 69 2.87 1.00 1.43
CA GLU A 69 4.16 0.55 1.90
C GLU A 69 5.18 0.61 0.77
N ARG A 70 6.44 0.86 1.12
CA ARG A 70 7.55 0.89 0.18
C ARG A 70 8.45 -0.32 0.44
N ASP A 71 8.96 -0.91 -0.64
CA ASP A 71 9.91 -2.02 -0.55
C ASP A 71 11.13 -1.63 0.30
N GLY A 72 11.40 -2.47 1.31
CA GLY A 72 12.49 -2.28 2.25
C GLY A 72 12.26 -1.20 3.30
N ASP A 73 11.04 -0.63 3.41
CA ASP A 73 10.65 0.07 4.62
C ASP A 73 10.50 -0.94 5.76
N ARG A 74 10.75 -0.46 6.99
CA ARG A 74 10.47 -1.24 8.19
C ARG A 74 8.99 -1.59 8.23
N THR A 75 8.70 -2.86 8.48
CA THR A 75 7.34 -3.36 8.69
C THR A 75 6.64 -2.54 9.78
N LEU A 76 5.30 -2.53 9.78
CA LEU A 76 4.55 -1.91 10.88
C LEU A 76 4.98 -2.48 12.24
N THR A 77 5.19 -3.79 12.29
CA THR A 77 5.67 -4.54 13.45
C THR A 77 7.00 -3.99 13.98
N GLU A 78 8.02 -3.88 13.13
CA GLU A 78 9.33 -3.34 13.53
C GLU A 78 9.22 -1.90 14.04
N ARG A 79 8.36 -1.08 13.42
CA ARG A 79 8.11 0.30 13.87
C ARG A 79 7.44 0.32 15.24
N LEU A 80 6.45 -0.53 15.49
CA LEU A 80 5.76 -0.60 16.78
C LEU A 80 6.69 -1.06 17.91
N VAL A 81 7.61 -1.98 17.62
CA VAL A 81 8.65 -2.41 18.57
C VAL A 81 9.63 -1.28 18.85
N ASP A 82 10.11 -0.58 17.81
CA ASP A 82 11.03 0.54 17.94
C ASP A 82 10.43 1.71 18.75
N TYR A 83 9.14 1.97 18.59
CA TYR A 83 8.41 2.98 19.37
C TYR A 83 8.01 2.51 20.77
N GLY A 84 8.35 1.28 21.16
CA GLY A 84 8.03 0.71 22.48
C GLY A 84 6.54 0.50 22.71
N VAL A 85 5.72 0.48 21.64
CA VAL A 85 4.27 0.25 21.72
C VAL A 85 3.98 -1.22 22.03
N VAL A 86 4.78 -2.13 21.49
CA VAL A 86 4.74 -3.57 21.77
C VAL A 86 6.15 -4.11 21.92
N SER A 87 6.36 -5.13 22.75
CA SER A 87 7.62 -5.88 22.76
C SER A 87 7.60 -6.99 21.70
N ALA A 88 8.78 -7.50 21.33
CA ALA A 88 8.88 -8.68 20.47
C ALA A 88 8.15 -9.90 21.07
N LEU A 89 8.12 -10.01 22.41
CA LEU A 89 7.40 -11.05 23.13
C LEU A 89 5.88 -10.92 23.00
N ASP A 90 5.36 -9.69 22.99
CA ASP A 90 3.93 -9.44 22.84
C ASP A 90 3.44 -9.85 21.44
N LEU A 91 4.27 -9.64 20.41
CA LEU A 91 3.97 -10.04 19.04
C LEU A 91 3.90 -11.56 18.88
N GLU A 92 4.86 -12.29 19.45
CA GLU A 92 4.83 -13.77 19.48
C GLU A 92 3.60 -14.31 20.23
N ALA A 93 3.13 -13.57 21.24
CA ALA A 93 1.93 -13.91 22.01
C ALA A 93 0.61 -13.39 21.39
N GLY A 94 0.65 -12.63 20.28
CA GLY A 94 -0.53 -12.01 19.67
C GLY A 94 -1.18 -10.91 20.52
N THR A 95 -0.41 -10.24 21.38
CA THR A 95 -0.87 -9.23 22.34
C THR A 95 -0.55 -7.82 21.84
N VAL A 96 -1.48 -6.88 21.97
CA VAL A 96 -1.25 -5.45 21.69
C VAL A 96 -1.50 -4.64 22.95
N HIS A 97 -0.53 -3.80 23.36
CA HIS A 97 -0.68 -2.89 24.50
C HIS A 97 -1.19 -1.53 24.01
N LEU A 98 -2.32 -1.08 24.59
CA LEU A 98 -2.89 0.25 24.34
C LEU A 98 -2.83 1.04 25.65
N GLY A 99 -1.71 1.74 25.89
CA GLY A 99 -1.47 2.43 27.16
C GLY A 99 -1.27 1.44 28.32
N PRO A 100 -1.81 1.69 29.53
CA PRO A 100 -1.65 0.78 30.66
C PRO A 100 -2.49 -0.51 30.57
N ILE A 101 -3.16 -0.76 29.45
CA ILE A 101 -4.08 -1.88 29.26
C ILE A 101 -3.50 -2.85 28.24
N SER A 102 -3.32 -4.10 28.67
CA SER A 102 -3.00 -5.25 27.82
C SER A 102 -4.29 -5.98 27.46
N HIS A 103 -4.53 -6.22 26.17
CA HIS A 103 -5.66 -7.04 25.70
C HIS A 103 -5.12 -8.27 24.96
N LEU A 104 -5.53 -9.46 25.42
CA LEU A 104 -5.42 -10.71 24.67
C LEU A 104 -6.73 -10.83 23.89
N GLY A 105 -6.64 -10.91 22.56
CA GLY A 105 -7.80 -10.91 21.63
C GLY A 105 -9.00 -11.70 22.11
#